data_AF-A0A0U1QMB7-F1
#
_entry.id   AF-A0A0U1QMB7-F1
#
_cell.length_a   1.000
_cell.length_b   1.000
_cell.length_c   1.000
_cell.angle_alpha   90.00
_cell.angle_beta   90.00
_cell.angle_gamma   90.00
#
_symmetry.space_group_name_H-M   'P 1'
#
loop_
_entity.id
_entity.type
_entity.pdbx_description
1 polymer ?
#
loop_
_entity_poly.entity_id
_entity_poly.type
_entity_poly.pdbx_seq_one_letter_code
_entity_poly.pdbx_strand_id
1 'polypeptide(L)'
;TELPVIIFLSFRYPFLHNYTASTVFDFLWKEKNAWIIKGDFSSFFDTLNHQLLLKTVKQVLLGDVDLKLQDDWYSILKFVTKYRTISKKEIDALYKPFHGKTYVDNRKKLGNYIKTGKLHLSSTNNKGIPQGTAISAVLANVYMIFFDEYVDRLVKSYGGFYRRYSDDFVIILPESKCDYACVNEIKSRIISKSENELFLDIETKKTKLLHFVKGERKIYKNNTSTATTFDYLGFEFNGKTVFLRSKTLYKFHYRGKKGIILLARNLEERTIVESDHYPRLRKKYLLRRIKSKHIEKIKEGLDCAKKDSEAGQSIKGRRKATIMYLSSKPRKMKNMLNYAVNAQKVFSIPISGCDSLYYVNIEKKIKKQIGFFQREFNKLKKKHNKELQEINVNVK
;
A
#
# COMPACT_ATOMS: atom_id res chain seq x y z
N THR A 1 -19.39 -6.08 -21.85
CA THR A 1 -18.00 -6.56 -21.97
C THR A 1 -16.95 -5.67 -21.28
N GLU A 2 -17.35 -4.72 -20.40
CA GLU A 2 -16.41 -3.76 -19.75
C GLU A 2 -15.76 -4.24 -18.43
N LEU A 3 -16.20 -5.37 -17.86
CA LEU A 3 -15.74 -5.84 -16.54
C LEU A 3 -14.27 -6.28 -16.45
N PRO A 4 -13.67 -6.96 -17.44
CA PRO A 4 -12.30 -7.45 -17.31
C PRO A 4 -11.25 -6.32 -17.30
N VAL A 5 -11.49 -5.23 -18.02
CA VAL A 5 -10.47 -4.20 -18.30
C VAL A 5 -10.13 -3.35 -17.08
N ILE A 6 -11.10 -3.08 -16.19
CA ILE A 6 -10.88 -2.22 -15.02
C ILE A 6 -10.02 -2.92 -13.94
N ILE A 7 -10.08 -4.26 -13.85
CA ILE A 7 -9.28 -5.04 -12.90
C ILE A 7 -7.79 -5.02 -13.30
N PHE A 8 -7.47 -5.19 -14.60
CA PHE A 8 -6.10 -5.28 -15.10
C PHE A 8 -5.28 -4.00 -14.96
N LEU A 9 -5.88 -2.82 -15.18
CA LEU A 9 -5.14 -1.55 -15.21
C LEU A 9 -4.86 -0.96 -13.82
N SER A 10 -5.52 -1.48 -12.79
CA SER A 10 -5.50 -0.94 -11.43
C SER A 10 -4.15 -1.14 -10.70
N PHE A 11 -3.39 -2.15 -11.09
CA PHE A 11 -2.06 -2.45 -10.56
C PHE A 11 -0.95 -1.48 -11.01
N ARG A 12 -1.14 -0.79 -12.15
CA ARG A 12 -0.07 -0.01 -12.80
C ARG A 12 -0.24 1.51 -12.67
N TYR A 13 -1.46 1.99 -12.42
CA TYR A 13 -1.75 3.43 -12.38
C TYR A 13 -2.49 3.83 -11.09
N PRO A 14 -1.87 4.65 -10.20
CA PRO A 14 -2.50 5.17 -8.99
C PRO A 14 -3.81 5.94 -9.25
N PHE A 15 -3.99 6.44 -10.47
CA PHE A 15 -5.20 7.15 -10.88
C PHE A 15 -6.42 6.22 -10.94
N LEU A 16 -6.22 4.97 -11.42
CA LEU A 16 -7.30 4.00 -11.54
C LEU A 16 -7.73 3.44 -10.18
N HIS A 17 -6.81 3.39 -9.21
CA HIS A 17 -7.10 3.01 -7.83
C HIS A 17 -8.11 3.96 -7.16
N ASN A 18 -7.91 5.27 -7.31
CA ASN A 18 -8.83 6.28 -6.78
C ASN A 18 -10.20 6.18 -7.44
N TYR A 19 -10.24 6.01 -8.76
CA TYR A 19 -11.49 5.86 -9.51
C TYR A 19 -12.25 4.60 -9.12
N THR A 20 -11.55 3.46 -8.98
CA THR A 20 -12.17 2.21 -8.53
C THR A 20 -12.80 2.40 -7.14
N ALA A 21 -12.10 3.05 -6.22
CA ALA A 21 -12.62 3.34 -4.90
C ALA A 21 -13.83 4.30 -4.92
N SER A 22 -13.81 5.34 -5.78
CA SER A 22 -14.94 6.26 -5.91
C SER A 22 -16.18 5.55 -6.44
N THR A 23 -16.06 4.71 -7.47
CA THR A 23 -17.23 4.00 -8.02
C THR A 23 -17.98 3.16 -6.99
N VAL A 24 -17.28 2.57 -6.01
CA VAL A 24 -17.90 1.82 -4.90
C VAL A 24 -18.70 2.76 -3.99
N PHE A 25 -18.11 3.87 -3.55
CA PHE A 25 -18.80 4.82 -2.68
C PHE A 25 -19.90 5.58 -3.40
N ASP A 26 -19.74 5.84 -4.69
CA ASP A 26 -20.73 6.48 -5.55
C ASP A 26 -21.96 5.58 -5.70
N PHE A 27 -21.75 4.29 -5.98
CA PHE A 27 -22.83 3.31 -6.01
C PHE A 27 -23.55 3.24 -4.66
N LEU A 28 -22.79 3.11 -3.56
CA LEU A 28 -23.35 3.10 -2.21
C LEU A 28 -24.19 4.35 -1.92
N TRP A 29 -23.72 5.52 -2.36
CA TRP A 29 -24.39 6.80 -2.13
C TRP A 29 -25.67 6.96 -2.95
N LYS A 30 -25.79 6.31 -4.11
CA LYS A 30 -27.03 6.31 -4.90
C LYS A 30 -28.16 5.61 -4.16
N GLU A 31 -27.85 4.53 -3.46
CA GLU A 31 -28.84 3.74 -2.72
C GLU A 31 -29.40 4.48 -1.48
N LYS A 32 -30.67 4.23 -1.17
CA LYS A 32 -31.28 4.73 0.08
C LYS A 32 -30.71 3.99 1.29
N ASN A 33 -30.85 2.67 1.30
CA ASN A 33 -30.23 1.79 2.26
C ASN A 33 -29.60 0.62 1.52
N ALA A 34 -28.46 0.13 2.01
CA ALA A 34 -27.75 -0.96 1.36
C ALA A 34 -26.93 -1.80 2.34
N TRP A 35 -26.83 -3.08 2.03
CA TRP A 35 -25.91 -4.01 2.68
C TRP A 35 -24.57 -4.00 1.97
N ILE A 36 -23.49 -4.02 2.75
CA ILE A 36 -22.12 -4.05 2.24
C ILE A 36 -21.46 -5.32 2.75
N ILE A 37 -21.09 -6.21 1.84
CA ILE A 37 -20.23 -7.36 2.13
C ILE A 37 -18.83 -7.00 1.67
N LYS A 38 -17.90 -6.90 2.62
CA LYS A 38 -16.48 -6.78 2.31
C LYS A 38 -15.80 -8.11 2.65
N GLY A 39 -15.17 -8.74 1.68
CA GLY A 39 -14.41 -9.98 1.87
C GLY A 39 -12.95 -9.87 1.45
N ASP A 40 -12.17 -10.86 1.85
CA ASP A 40 -10.72 -10.97 1.59
C ASP A 40 -10.39 -12.46 1.40
N PHE A 41 -9.63 -12.81 0.36
CA PHE A 41 -9.17 -14.19 0.15
C PHE A 41 -7.94 -14.49 1.02
N SER A 42 -7.98 -15.58 1.78
CA SER A 42 -6.88 -15.98 2.67
C SER A 42 -5.68 -16.47 1.86
N SER A 43 -4.52 -15.87 2.10
CA SER A 43 -3.25 -16.25 1.46
C SER A 43 -3.33 -16.33 -0.07
N PHE A 44 -4.12 -15.44 -0.69
CA PHE A 44 -4.56 -15.50 -2.10
C PHE A 44 -3.49 -15.96 -3.10
N PHE A 45 -2.34 -15.28 -3.16
CA PHE A 45 -1.28 -15.65 -4.11
C PHE A 45 -0.61 -16.98 -3.77
N ASP A 46 -0.55 -17.35 -2.49
CA ASP A 46 0.16 -18.54 -2.02
C ASP A 46 -0.70 -19.81 -2.14
N THR A 47 -2.01 -19.68 -2.40
CA THR A 47 -2.98 -20.78 -2.42
C THR A 47 -3.57 -21.09 -3.79
N LEU A 48 -3.30 -20.30 -4.84
CA LEU A 48 -3.83 -20.53 -6.19
C LEU A 48 -3.55 -21.96 -6.70
N ASN A 49 -4.60 -22.65 -7.13
CA ASN A 49 -4.47 -24.00 -7.69
C ASN A 49 -3.79 -23.96 -9.07
N HIS A 50 -2.71 -24.71 -9.28
CA HIS A 50 -1.95 -24.66 -10.54
C HIS A 50 -2.70 -25.22 -11.74
N GLN A 51 -3.50 -26.28 -11.53
CA GLN A 51 -4.29 -26.90 -12.61
C GLN A 51 -5.38 -25.94 -13.07
N LEU A 52 -6.09 -25.33 -12.12
CA LEU A 52 -7.10 -24.32 -12.43
C LEU A 52 -6.47 -23.10 -13.10
N LEU A 53 -5.34 -22.60 -12.61
CA LEU A 53 -4.63 -21.49 -13.25
C LEU A 53 -4.30 -21.79 -14.71
N LEU A 54 -3.75 -22.97 -14.99
CA LEU A 54 -3.43 -23.40 -16.36
C LEU A 54 -4.70 -23.49 -17.22
N LYS A 55 -5.78 -24.08 -16.69
CA LYS A 55 -7.07 -24.18 -17.37
C LYS A 55 -7.61 -22.80 -17.73
N THR A 56 -7.66 -21.88 -16.77
CA THR A 56 -8.21 -20.54 -16.98
C THR A 56 -7.34 -19.71 -17.95
N VAL A 57 -6.01 -19.86 -17.89
CA VAL A 57 -5.11 -19.22 -18.87
C VAL A 57 -5.32 -19.75 -20.28
N LYS A 58 -5.47 -21.09 -20.43
CA LYS A 58 -5.77 -21.72 -21.72
C LYS A 58 -7.08 -21.17 -22.29
N GLN A 59 -8.13 -21.13 -21.48
CA GLN A 59 -9.45 -20.63 -21.89
C GLN A 59 -9.42 -19.16 -22.30
N VAL A 60 -8.70 -18.30 -21.56
CA VAL A 60 -8.61 -16.87 -21.90
C VAL A 60 -7.83 -16.63 -23.20
N LEU A 61 -6.79 -17.41 -23.48
CA LEU A 61 -5.93 -17.21 -24.65
C LEU A 61 -6.47 -17.89 -25.92
N LEU A 62 -7.09 -19.05 -25.78
CA LEU A 62 -7.47 -19.93 -26.89
C LEU A 62 -8.99 -20.11 -27.02
N GLY A 63 -9.79 -19.59 -26.08
CA GLY A 63 -11.22 -19.87 -25.99
C GLY A 63 -11.49 -21.33 -25.61
N ASP A 64 -12.66 -21.84 -25.99
CA ASP A 64 -13.08 -23.23 -25.77
C ASP A 64 -12.51 -24.20 -26.83
N VAL A 65 -11.46 -23.79 -27.55
CA VAL A 65 -10.82 -24.62 -28.56
C VAL A 65 -9.79 -25.53 -27.90
N ASP A 66 -9.79 -26.82 -28.26
CA ASP A 66 -8.81 -27.77 -27.74
C ASP A 66 -7.46 -27.67 -28.48
N LEU A 67 -6.82 -26.51 -28.36
CA LEU A 67 -5.48 -26.25 -28.87
C LEU A 67 -4.46 -26.32 -27.73
N LYS A 68 -3.25 -26.75 -28.07
CA LYS A 68 -2.13 -26.70 -27.13
C LYS A 68 -1.67 -25.25 -26.94
N LEU A 69 -1.40 -24.85 -25.69
CA LEU A 69 -0.70 -23.60 -25.40
C LEU A 69 0.68 -23.59 -26.08
N GLN A 70 1.06 -22.46 -26.65
CA GLN A 70 2.41 -22.25 -27.17
C GLN A 70 3.46 -22.52 -26.08
N ASP A 71 4.62 -23.02 -26.49
CA ASP A 71 5.68 -23.45 -25.56
C ASP A 71 6.21 -22.29 -24.69
N ASP A 72 6.14 -21.06 -25.18
CA ASP A 72 6.48 -19.85 -24.41
C ASP A 72 5.57 -19.66 -23.19
N TRP A 73 4.26 -19.83 -23.36
CA TRP A 73 3.30 -19.74 -22.26
C TRP A 73 3.50 -20.86 -21.25
N TYR A 74 3.80 -22.07 -21.72
CA TYR A 74 4.13 -23.18 -20.83
C TYR A 74 5.38 -22.87 -20.00
N SER A 75 6.39 -22.27 -20.63
CA SER A 75 7.63 -21.85 -19.95
C SER A 75 7.38 -20.79 -18.89
N ILE A 76 6.54 -19.79 -19.18
CA ILE A 76 6.13 -18.75 -18.21
C ILE A 76 5.38 -19.38 -17.04
N LEU A 77 4.38 -20.22 -17.33
CA LEU A 77 3.56 -20.88 -16.30
C LEU A 77 4.40 -21.81 -15.42
N LYS A 78 5.32 -22.57 -16.01
CA LYS A 78 6.29 -23.40 -15.27
C LYS A 78 7.16 -22.54 -14.35
N PHE A 79 7.66 -21.40 -14.83
CA PHE A 79 8.46 -20.49 -14.01
C PHE A 79 7.70 -19.95 -12.79
N VAL A 80 6.44 -19.54 -12.95
CA VAL A 80 5.65 -18.99 -11.84
C VAL A 80 5.08 -20.07 -10.91
N THR A 81 4.85 -21.29 -11.38
CA THR A 81 4.27 -22.36 -10.55
C THR A 81 5.33 -23.18 -9.82
N LYS A 82 6.48 -23.44 -10.44
CA LYS A 82 7.57 -24.27 -9.89
C LYS A 82 8.64 -23.44 -9.16
N TYR A 83 8.26 -22.31 -8.58
CA TYR A 83 9.18 -21.49 -7.81
C TYR A 83 9.56 -22.14 -6.47
N ARG A 84 10.72 -21.72 -5.94
CA ARG A 84 11.26 -22.15 -4.64
C ARG A 84 11.52 -20.92 -3.78
N THR A 85 11.54 -21.12 -2.47
CA THR A 85 11.73 -20.04 -1.49
C THR A 85 12.94 -20.32 -0.60
N ILE A 86 13.48 -19.25 -0.03
CA ILE A 86 14.56 -19.30 0.97
C ILE A 86 14.07 -18.55 2.21
N SER A 87 14.32 -19.11 3.38
CA SER A 87 13.97 -18.49 4.66
C SER A 87 14.72 -17.17 4.84
N LYS A 88 13.98 -16.09 5.13
CA LYS A 88 14.59 -14.79 5.44
C LYS A 88 15.53 -14.87 6.65
N LYS A 89 15.21 -15.70 7.65
CA LYS A 89 16.04 -15.84 8.86
C LYS A 89 17.42 -16.39 8.54
N GLU A 90 17.51 -17.35 7.61
CA GLU A 90 18.78 -17.92 7.16
C GLU A 90 19.62 -16.88 6.41
N ILE A 91 18.98 -16.09 5.54
CA ILE A 91 19.65 -15.00 4.85
C ILE A 91 20.17 -13.95 5.84
N ASP A 92 19.34 -13.52 6.78
CA ASP A 92 19.71 -12.50 7.78
C ASP A 92 20.84 -12.98 8.72
N ALA A 93 20.94 -14.30 8.97
CA ALA A 93 22.01 -14.90 9.76
C ALA A 93 23.36 -14.90 9.02
N LEU A 94 23.33 -15.13 7.71
CA LEU A 94 24.54 -15.16 6.86
C LEU A 94 24.98 -13.77 6.39
N TYR A 95 24.04 -12.83 6.31
CA TYR A 95 24.27 -11.53 5.71
C TYR A 95 23.56 -10.43 6.49
N LYS A 96 24.35 -9.53 7.09
CA LYS A 96 23.84 -8.27 7.64
C LYS A 96 23.84 -7.24 6.50
N PRO A 97 22.67 -6.77 6.02
CA PRO A 97 22.64 -6.01 4.79
C PRO A 97 23.35 -4.67 4.90
N PHE A 98 24.32 -4.43 4.02
CA PHE A 98 24.90 -3.11 3.82
C PHE A 98 23.79 -2.18 3.30
N HIS A 99 23.37 -1.21 4.12
CA HIS A 99 22.28 -0.26 3.84
C HIS A 99 20.88 -0.84 3.57
N GLY A 100 20.61 -2.11 3.89
CA GLY A 100 19.25 -2.67 3.79
C GLY A 100 18.68 -2.76 2.37
N LYS A 101 19.52 -2.75 1.32
CA LYS A 101 19.06 -2.73 -0.08
C LYS A 101 19.13 -4.08 -0.79
N THR A 102 20.03 -4.97 -0.40
CA THR A 102 20.24 -6.28 -1.04
C THR A 102 20.29 -7.39 -0.01
N TYR A 103 19.76 -8.57 -0.37
CA TYR A 103 19.79 -9.77 0.46
C TYR A 103 21.10 -10.56 0.31
N VAL A 104 21.81 -10.36 -0.80
CA VAL A 104 23.11 -10.98 -1.12
C VAL A 104 23.93 -10.03 -1.99
N ASP A 105 25.26 -10.13 -1.93
CA ASP A 105 26.17 -9.28 -2.71
C ASP A 105 26.02 -9.50 -4.22
N ASN A 106 25.96 -10.77 -4.65
CA ASN A 106 25.82 -11.15 -6.04
C ASN A 106 25.22 -12.57 -6.18
N ARG A 107 24.79 -12.90 -7.40
CA ARG A 107 24.15 -14.20 -7.71
C ARG A 107 25.09 -15.40 -7.50
N LYS A 108 26.40 -15.23 -7.76
CA LYS A 108 27.40 -16.31 -7.59
C LYS A 108 27.51 -16.74 -6.13
N LYS A 109 27.58 -15.77 -5.21
CA LYS A 109 27.64 -16.00 -3.77
C LYS A 109 26.39 -16.68 -3.23
N LEU A 110 25.21 -16.27 -3.70
CA LEU A 110 23.95 -16.96 -3.41
C LEU A 110 23.98 -18.42 -3.89
N GLY A 111 24.41 -18.65 -5.13
CA GLY A 111 24.55 -20.00 -5.69
C GLY A 111 25.51 -20.87 -4.87
N ASN A 112 26.64 -20.30 -4.42
CA ASN A 112 27.59 -21.02 -3.56
C ASN A 112 26.98 -21.37 -2.19
N TYR A 113 26.22 -20.47 -1.57
CA TYR A 113 25.54 -20.78 -0.31
C TYR A 113 24.50 -21.89 -0.44
N ILE A 114 23.77 -21.94 -1.55
CA ILE A 114 22.84 -23.02 -1.83
C ILE A 114 23.60 -24.34 -2.05
N LYS A 115 24.66 -24.34 -2.88
CA LYS A 115 25.46 -25.53 -3.17
C LYS A 115 26.15 -26.11 -1.95
N THR A 116 26.62 -25.25 -1.05
CA THR A 116 27.33 -25.65 0.18
C THR A 116 26.40 -26.00 1.34
N GLY A 117 25.08 -25.95 1.14
CA GLY A 117 24.08 -26.23 2.20
C GLY A 117 23.96 -25.13 3.26
N LYS A 118 24.60 -23.97 3.08
CA LYS A 118 24.46 -22.82 3.99
C LYS A 118 23.09 -22.15 3.88
N LEU A 119 22.46 -22.21 2.70
CA LEU A 119 21.09 -21.76 2.47
C LEU A 119 20.24 -22.91 1.96
N HIS A 120 19.14 -23.17 2.65
CA HIS A 120 18.22 -24.22 2.27
C HIS A 120 17.16 -23.68 1.31
N LEU A 121 16.98 -24.38 0.19
CA LEU A 121 15.88 -24.12 -0.73
C LEU A 121 14.68 -24.99 -0.34
N SER A 122 13.50 -24.40 -0.25
CA SER A 122 12.25 -25.14 -0.08
C SER A 122 12.05 -26.17 -1.19
N SER A 123 11.17 -27.14 -1.01
CA SER A 123 10.64 -27.93 -2.14
C SER A 123 9.97 -27.02 -3.17
N THR A 124 9.76 -27.54 -4.38
CA THR A 124 8.93 -26.85 -5.38
C THR A 124 7.52 -26.72 -4.86
N ASN A 125 6.93 -25.54 -5.04
CA ASN A 125 5.55 -25.32 -4.62
C ASN A 125 4.57 -26.14 -5.47
N ASN A 126 3.52 -26.63 -4.81
CA ASN A 126 2.42 -27.39 -5.43
C ASN A 126 1.15 -26.53 -5.61
N LYS A 127 1.15 -25.31 -5.05
CA LYS A 127 0.12 -24.30 -5.21
C LYS A 127 0.73 -22.90 -5.05
N GLY A 128 0.01 -21.89 -5.49
CA GLY A 128 0.40 -20.50 -5.41
C GLY A 128 1.34 -20.04 -6.53
N ILE A 129 1.55 -18.72 -6.60
CA ILE A 129 2.44 -18.05 -7.54
C ILE A 129 3.24 -16.97 -6.79
N PRO A 130 4.48 -16.66 -7.21
CA PRO A 130 5.34 -15.75 -6.47
C PRO A 130 4.81 -14.32 -6.50
N GLN A 131 4.68 -13.70 -5.33
CA GLN A 131 4.33 -12.29 -5.22
C GLN A 131 5.50 -11.40 -5.68
N GLY A 132 5.18 -10.32 -6.39
CA GLY A 132 6.17 -9.31 -6.80
C GLY A 132 6.74 -9.46 -8.21
N THR A 133 6.40 -10.53 -8.94
CA THR A 133 6.61 -10.57 -10.39
C THR A 133 5.48 -9.82 -11.10
N ALA A 134 5.79 -9.15 -12.22
CA ALA A 134 4.79 -8.41 -12.98
C ALA A 134 3.69 -9.33 -13.55
N ILE A 135 4.08 -10.54 -13.97
CA ILE A 135 3.15 -11.51 -14.58
C ILE A 135 2.24 -12.17 -13.54
N SER A 136 2.70 -12.38 -12.29
CA SER A 136 1.86 -12.99 -11.25
C SER A 136 0.59 -12.20 -10.96
N ALA A 137 0.64 -10.86 -10.97
CA ALA A 137 -0.54 -10.02 -10.77
C ALA A 137 -1.58 -10.19 -11.89
N VAL A 138 -1.11 -10.33 -13.13
CA VAL A 138 -1.94 -10.58 -14.32
C VAL A 138 -2.57 -11.96 -14.20
N LEU A 139 -1.77 -12.99 -13.92
CA LEU A 139 -2.22 -14.38 -13.79
C LEU A 139 -3.21 -14.58 -12.64
N ALA A 140 -3.03 -13.90 -11.52
CA ALA A 140 -3.98 -13.94 -10.41
C ALA A 140 -5.34 -13.33 -10.79
N ASN A 141 -5.38 -12.34 -11.68
CA ASN A 141 -6.65 -11.80 -12.19
C ASN A 141 -7.27 -12.73 -13.23
N VAL A 142 -6.47 -13.34 -14.11
CA VAL A 142 -6.94 -14.37 -15.04
C VAL A 142 -7.59 -15.50 -14.27
N TYR A 143 -6.94 -16.01 -13.22
CA TYR A 143 -7.46 -17.06 -12.34
C TYR A 143 -8.90 -16.81 -11.86
N MET A 144 -9.21 -15.54 -11.54
CA MET A 144 -10.49 -15.14 -10.95
C MET A 144 -11.58 -14.82 -11.97
N ILE A 145 -11.29 -14.80 -13.28
CA ILE A 145 -12.18 -14.19 -14.28
C ILE A 145 -13.59 -14.79 -14.32
N PHE A 146 -13.72 -16.12 -14.27
CA PHE A 146 -15.00 -16.80 -14.33
C PHE A 146 -15.78 -16.71 -13.02
N PHE A 147 -15.07 -16.71 -11.90
CA PHE A 147 -15.68 -16.46 -10.60
C PHE A 147 -16.20 -15.03 -10.50
N ASP A 148 -15.40 -14.05 -10.91
CA ASP A 148 -15.77 -12.64 -10.92
C ASP A 148 -17.02 -12.41 -11.81
N GLU A 149 -17.09 -13.08 -12.96
CA GLU A 149 -18.26 -13.04 -13.85
C GLU A 149 -19.52 -13.65 -13.19
N TYR A 150 -19.37 -14.80 -12.54
CA TYR A 150 -20.48 -15.42 -11.80
C TYR A 150 -21.00 -14.51 -10.68
N VAL A 151 -20.10 -13.96 -9.85
CA VAL A 151 -20.47 -13.08 -8.75
C VAL A 151 -21.10 -11.79 -9.28
N ASP A 152 -20.56 -11.19 -10.33
CA ASP A 152 -21.14 -9.99 -10.95
C ASP A 152 -22.56 -10.25 -11.47
N ARG A 153 -22.79 -11.36 -12.18
CA ARG A 153 -24.14 -11.74 -12.64
C ARG A 153 -25.11 -11.93 -11.48
N LEU A 154 -24.69 -12.69 -10.46
CA LEU A 154 -25.50 -12.93 -9.27
C LEU A 154 -25.84 -11.63 -8.55
N VAL A 155 -24.87 -10.75 -8.34
CA VAL A 155 -25.09 -9.50 -7.60
C VAL A 155 -25.97 -8.53 -8.40
N LYS A 156 -25.78 -8.47 -9.72
CA LYS A 156 -26.60 -7.62 -10.61
C LYS A 156 -28.06 -8.05 -10.70
N SER A 157 -28.39 -9.34 -10.55
CA SER A 157 -29.80 -9.76 -10.53
C SER A 157 -30.58 -9.18 -9.35
N TYR A 158 -29.90 -8.73 -8.29
CA TYR A 158 -30.48 -8.00 -7.16
C TYR A 158 -30.28 -6.48 -7.25
N GLY A 159 -29.89 -5.96 -8.42
CA GLY A 159 -29.55 -4.55 -8.60
C GLY A 159 -28.31 -4.12 -7.81
N GLY A 160 -27.46 -5.06 -7.40
CA GLY A 160 -26.26 -4.78 -6.62
C GLY A 160 -25.05 -4.42 -7.46
N PHE A 161 -23.94 -4.19 -6.77
CA PHE A 161 -22.65 -3.84 -7.34
C PHE A 161 -21.54 -4.73 -6.78
N TYR A 162 -20.71 -5.29 -7.66
CA TYR A 162 -19.55 -6.09 -7.30
C TYR A 162 -18.25 -5.43 -7.77
N ARG A 163 -17.21 -5.50 -6.93
CA ARG A 163 -15.85 -5.12 -7.32
C ARG A 163 -14.81 -5.91 -6.55
N ARG A 164 -13.88 -6.54 -7.28
CA ARG A 164 -12.65 -7.12 -6.73
C ARG A 164 -11.44 -6.25 -7.04
N TYR A 165 -10.52 -6.20 -6.10
CA TYR A 165 -9.17 -5.65 -6.25
C TYR A 165 -8.19 -6.62 -5.61
N SER A 166 -7.48 -7.41 -6.43
CA SER A 166 -6.59 -8.46 -5.92
C SER A 166 -7.34 -9.47 -5.03
N ASP A 167 -6.99 -9.53 -3.75
CA ASP A 167 -7.53 -10.37 -2.68
C ASP A 167 -8.76 -9.75 -2.00
N ASP A 168 -8.87 -8.42 -1.99
CA ASP A 168 -10.02 -7.69 -1.43
C ASP A 168 -11.19 -7.67 -2.43
N PHE A 169 -12.42 -7.92 -1.96
CA PHE A 169 -13.63 -7.66 -2.74
C PHE A 169 -14.73 -6.97 -1.94
N VAL A 170 -15.60 -6.27 -2.65
CA VAL A 170 -16.79 -5.62 -2.10
C VAL A 170 -18.01 -5.99 -2.94
N ILE A 171 -19.10 -6.25 -2.24
CA ILE A 171 -20.44 -6.40 -2.78
C ILE A 171 -21.33 -5.39 -2.06
N ILE A 172 -22.13 -4.65 -2.82
CA ILE A 172 -23.17 -3.75 -2.30
C ILE A 172 -24.52 -4.25 -2.83
N LEU A 173 -25.47 -4.46 -1.94
CA LEU A 173 -26.82 -4.93 -2.26
C LEU A 173 -27.85 -3.91 -1.74
N PRO A 174 -28.70 -3.33 -2.59
CA PRO A 174 -29.80 -2.47 -2.15
C PRO A 174 -30.75 -3.21 -1.22
N GLU A 175 -31.06 -2.64 -0.06
CA GLU A 175 -31.97 -3.25 0.91
C GLU A 175 -33.39 -3.43 0.35
N SER A 176 -33.78 -2.56 -0.59
CA SER A 176 -35.08 -2.64 -1.28
C SER A 176 -35.23 -3.86 -2.20
N LYS A 177 -34.12 -4.53 -2.55
CA LYS A 177 -34.10 -5.68 -3.46
C LYS A 177 -33.61 -6.96 -2.80
N CYS A 178 -32.87 -6.85 -1.71
CA CYS A 178 -32.32 -7.98 -0.99
C CYS A 178 -32.29 -7.66 0.51
N ASP A 179 -33.12 -8.37 1.25
CA ASP A 179 -33.19 -8.27 2.71
C ASP A 179 -32.02 -9.01 3.39
N TYR A 180 -32.02 -9.04 4.71
CA TYR A 180 -30.96 -9.68 5.48
C TYR A 180 -30.84 -11.19 5.21
N ALA A 181 -31.96 -11.90 5.01
CA ALA A 181 -31.93 -13.33 4.73
C ALA A 181 -31.30 -13.60 3.35
N CYS A 182 -31.75 -12.85 2.33
CA CYS A 182 -31.19 -12.86 0.99
C CYS A 182 -29.68 -12.57 0.98
N VAL A 183 -29.22 -11.58 1.75
CA VAL A 183 -27.78 -11.23 1.84
C VAL A 183 -26.96 -12.39 2.39
N ASN A 184 -27.45 -13.08 3.43
CA ASN A 184 -26.75 -14.24 3.99
C ASN A 184 -26.74 -15.42 3.02
N GLU A 185 -27.81 -15.62 2.26
CA GLU A 185 -27.84 -16.65 1.21
C GLU A 185 -26.81 -16.37 0.11
N ILE A 186 -26.78 -15.15 -0.43
CA ILE A 186 -25.80 -14.73 -1.44
C ILE A 186 -24.38 -14.91 -0.90
N LYS A 187 -24.12 -14.48 0.33
CA LYS A 187 -22.82 -14.65 0.99
C LYS A 187 -22.42 -16.12 1.04
N SER A 188 -23.31 -17.01 1.48
CA SER A 188 -23.04 -18.45 1.57
C SER A 188 -22.79 -19.06 0.19
N ARG A 189 -23.60 -18.71 -0.82
CA ARG A 189 -23.40 -19.17 -2.21
C ARG A 189 -22.02 -18.78 -2.75
N ILE A 190 -21.55 -17.55 -2.47
CA ILE A 190 -20.25 -17.06 -2.93
C ILE A 190 -19.11 -17.79 -2.22
N ILE A 191 -19.22 -18.02 -0.91
CA ILE A 191 -18.25 -18.80 -0.13
C ILE A 191 -18.15 -20.23 -0.69
N SER A 192 -19.27 -20.93 -0.82
CA SER A 192 -19.26 -22.31 -1.34
C SER A 192 -18.73 -22.38 -2.77
N LYS A 193 -19.03 -21.40 -3.63
CA LYS A 193 -18.48 -21.33 -4.99
C LYS A 193 -16.96 -21.16 -4.97
N SER A 194 -16.44 -20.31 -4.09
CA SER A 194 -14.99 -20.10 -3.93
C SER A 194 -14.29 -21.38 -3.47
N GLU A 195 -14.83 -22.05 -2.47
CA GLU A 195 -14.26 -23.28 -1.92
C GLU A 195 -14.27 -24.41 -2.96
N ASN A 196 -15.40 -24.60 -3.64
CA ASN A 196 -15.59 -25.72 -4.56
C ASN A 196 -14.92 -25.54 -5.92
N GLU A 197 -14.89 -24.31 -6.47
CA GLU A 197 -14.39 -24.07 -7.83
C GLU A 197 -13.03 -23.40 -7.86
N LEU A 198 -12.72 -22.52 -6.90
CA LEU A 198 -11.43 -21.84 -6.84
C LEU A 198 -10.46 -22.51 -5.88
N PHE A 199 -10.91 -23.39 -4.98
CA PHE A 199 -10.09 -23.93 -3.90
C PHE A 199 -9.44 -22.81 -3.05
N LEU A 200 -10.17 -21.71 -2.88
CA LEU A 200 -9.74 -20.55 -2.12
C LEU A 200 -10.66 -20.32 -0.93
N ASP A 201 -10.04 -20.12 0.23
CA ASP A 201 -10.74 -19.78 1.46
C ASP A 201 -11.00 -18.27 1.51
N ILE A 202 -12.23 -17.89 1.85
CA ILE A 202 -12.58 -16.49 2.15
C ILE A 202 -12.43 -16.27 3.65
N GLU A 203 -11.64 -15.28 4.05
CA GLU A 203 -11.31 -15.03 5.45
C GLU A 203 -12.54 -14.56 6.23
N THR A 204 -13.19 -15.47 6.95
CA THR A 204 -14.43 -15.19 7.69
C THR A 204 -14.27 -14.10 8.74
N LYS A 205 -13.11 -14.04 9.41
CA LYS A 205 -12.80 -13.01 10.43
C LYS A 205 -12.64 -11.61 9.86
N LYS A 206 -12.13 -11.50 8.62
CA LYS A 206 -11.99 -10.20 7.93
C LYS A 206 -13.23 -9.82 7.15
N THR A 207 -14.09 -10.80 6.84
CA THR A 207 -15.32 -10.57 6.13
C THR A 207 -16.28 -9.77 7.01
N LYS A 208 -16.59 -8.55 6.59
CA LYS A 208 -17.48 -7.63 7.33
C LYS A 208 -18.79 -7.50 6.59
N LEU A 209 -19.89 -7.73 7.29
CA LEU A 209 -21.22 -7.31 6.86
C LEU A 209 -21.55 -5.98 7.55
N LEU A 210 -21.81 -4.95 6.73
CA LEU A 210 -22.17 -3.61 7.19
C LEU A 210 -23.51 -3.21 6.58
N HIS A 211 -24.19 -2.26 7.24
CA HIS A 211 -25.46 -1.70 6.79
C HIS A 211 -25.33 -0.19 6.65
N PHE A 212 -25.60 0.34 5.46
CA PHE A 212 -25.60 1.77 5.18
C PHE A 212 -27.03 2.29 5.19
N VAL A 213 -27.26 3.36 5.94
CA VAL A 213 -28.56 4.05 6.04
C VAL A 213 -28.36 5.51 5.64
N LYS A 214 -28.81 5.89 4.44
CA LYS A 214 -28.57 7.24 3.88
C LYS A 214 -29.33 8.33 4.64
N GLY A 215 -30.54 8.02 5.12
CA GLY A 215 -31.34 8.96 5.93
C GLY A 215 -30.60 9.43 7.18
N GLU A 216 -29.86 8.52 7.82
CA GLU A 216 -29.04 8.82 9.00
C GLU A 216 -27.60 9.23 8.66
N ARG A 217 -27.19 9.03 7.40
CA ARG A 217 -25.82 9.24 6.90
C ARG A 217 -24.77 8.49 7.74
N LYS A 218 -25.09 7.25 8.09
CA LYS A 218 -24.26 6.37 8.94
C LYS A 218 -24.12 4.97 8.33
N ILE A 219 -23.08 4.29 8.80
CA ILE A 219 -22.84 2.87 8.51
C ILE A 219 -22.82 2.14 9.84
N TYR A 220 -23.50 1.01 9.93
CA TYR A 220 -23.58 0.15 11.10
C TYR A 220 -22.87 -1.16 10.83
N LYS A 221 -22.28 -1.77 11.87
CA LYS A 221 -21.91 -3.19 11.77
C LYS A 221 -23.16 -4.02 11.92
N ASN A 222 -23.21 -5.15 11.21
CA ASN A 222 -24.32 -6.07 11.32
C ASN A 222 -24.62 -6.44 12.79
N ASN A 223 -25.91 -6.55 13.13
CA ASN A 223 -26.41 -6.90 14.46
C ASN A 223 -25.93 -5.98 15.60
N THR A 224 -25.52 -4.75 15.29
CA THR A 224 -25.16 -3.75 16.31
C THR A 224 -25.66 -2.37 15.95
N SER A 225 -26.12 -1.61 16.95
CA SER A 225 -26.41 -0.18 16.78
C SER A 225 -25.13 0.69 16.79
N THR A 226 -23.96 0.07 16.62
CA THR A 226 -22.67 0.77 16.70
C THR A 226 -22.29 1.31 15.34
N ALA A 227 -22.29 2.64 15.22
CA ALA A 227 -21.81 3.32 14.03
C ALA A 227 -20.34 3.00 13.74
N THR A 228 -20.00 2.81 12.47
CA THR A 228 -18.67 2.43 12.01
C THR A 228 -18.34 3.08 10.66
N THR A 229 -17.19 2.72 10.11
CA THR A 229 -16.73 3.18 8.79
C THR A 229 -16.52 1.99 7.87
N PHE A 230 -16.96 2.14 6.62
CA PHE A 230 -16.60 1.24 5.54
C PHE A 230 -15.26 1.66 4.93
N ASP A 231 -14.29 0.75 4.90
CA ASP A 231 -12.95 1.03 4.38
C ASP A 231 -12.67 0.22 3.11
N TYR A 232 -12.24 0.88 2.03
CA TYR A 232 -11.91 0.23 0.76
C TYR A 232 -10.78 0.99 0.06
N LEU A 233 -9.80 0.27 -0.48
CA LEU A 233 -8.69 0.83 -1.26
C LEU A 233 -8.02 2.07 -0.65
N GLY A 234 -7.72 2.03 0.65
CA GLY A 234 -7.01 3.11 1.33
C GLY A 234 -7.86 4.35 1.65
N PHE A 235 -9.17 4.28 1.43
CA PHE A 235 -10.16 5.26 1.84
C PHE A 235 -11.13 4.67 2.88
N GLU A 236 -11.75 5.55 3.65
CA GLU A 236 -12.75 5.26 4.67
C GLU A 236 -13.97 6.17 4.39
N PHE A 237 -15.16 5.59 4.46
CA PHE A 237 -16.45 6.27 4.34
C PHE A 237 -17.27 5.99 5.59
N ASN A 238 -17.84 7.03 6.20
CA ASN A 238 -18.62 6.90 7.44
C ASN A 238 -20.14 7.04 7.23
N GLY A 239 -20.62 6.98 5.98
CA GLY A 239 -22.00 7.26 5.62
C GLY A 239 -22.29 8.73 5.31
N LYS A 240 -21.35 9.65 5.58
CA LYS A 240 -21.49 11.09 5.28
C LYS A 240 -20.31 11.66 4.50
N THR A 241 -19.10 11.21 4.82
CA THR A 241 -17.83 11.81 4.40
C THR A 241 -16.83 10.73 4.01
N VAL A 242 -16.15 10.90 2.88
CA VAL A 242 -15.00 10.10 2.47
C VAL A 242 -13.69 10.75 2.95
N PHE A 243 -12.78 9.96 3.50
CA PHE A 243 -11.46 10.39 3.95
C PHE A 243 -10.40 9.32 3.72
N LEU A 244 -9.12 9.69 3.85
CA LEU A 244 -8.03 8.71 3.81
C LEU A 244 -8.11 7.77 5.01
N ARG A 245 -7.85 6.49 4.77
CA ARG A 245 -7.76 5.45 5.80
C ARG A 245 -6.80 5.87 6.90
N SER A 246 -7.20 5.64 8.15
CA SER A 246 -6.45 6.07 9.34
C SER A 246 -5.01 5.50 9.36
N LYS A 247 -4.83 4.24 8.92
CA LYS A 247 -3.51 3.60 8.75
C LYS A 247 -2.61 4.32 7.73
N THR A 248 -3.18 4.85 6.65
CA THR A 248 -2.44 5.61 5.63
C THR A 248 -1.93 6.92 6.20
N LEU A 249 -2.79 7.65 6.92
CA LEU A 249 -2.44 8.89 7.61
C LEU A 249 -1.37 8.65 8.68
N TYR A 250 -1.51 7.60 9.48
CA TYR A 250 -0.50 7.22 10.48
C TYR A 250 0.86 6.96 9.84
N LYS A 251 0.92 6.16 8.77
CA LYS A 251 2.18 5.87 8.07
C LYS A 251 2.81 7.14 7.50
N PHE A 252 2.01 8.04 6.93
CA PHE A 252 2.49 9.33 6.46
C PHE A 252 3.05 10.19 7.60
N HIS A 253 2.32 10.29 8.71
CA HIS A 253 2.75 10.98 9.93
C HIS A 253 4.08 10.44 10.47
N TYR A 254 4.16 9.12 10.68
CA TYR A 254 5.31 8.43 11.22
C TYR A 254 6.56 8.61 10.35
N ARG A 255 6.44 8.39 9.04
CA ARG A 255 7.54 8.57 8.09
C ARG A 255 7.94 10.04 7.96
N GLY A 256 6.98 10.95 8.01
CA GLY A 256 7.21 12.39 7.97
C GLY A 256 7.99 12.88 9.20
N LYS A 257 7.60 12.48 10.41
CA LYS A 257 8.36 12.76 11.64
C LYS A 257 9.81 12.31 11.55
N LYS A 258 10.05 11.06 11.13
CA LYS A 258 11.43 10.57 10.91
C LYS A 258 12.16 11.39 9.84
N GLY A 259 11.47 11.71 8.75
CA GLY A 259 12.01 12.49 7.64
C GLY A 259 12.44 13.90 8.04
N ILE A 260 11.63 14.62 8.83
CA ILE A 260 11.96 15.98 9.28
C ILE A 260 13.07 16.00 10.33
N ILE A 261 13.11 15.00 11.22
CA ILE A 261 14.20 14.86 12.20
C ILE A 261 15.52 14.62 11.49
N LEU A 262 15.53 13.69 10.53
CA LEU A 262 16.72 13.44 9.70
C LEU A 262 17.12 14.68 8.91
N LEU A 263 16.17 15.40 8.32
CA LEU A 263 16.46 16.63 7.59
C LEU A 263 17.07 17.70 8.50
N ALA A 264 16.51 17.91 9.70
CA ALA A 264 17.02 18.89 10.66
C ALA A 264 18.44 18.52 11.14
N ARG A 265 18.68 17.23 11.37
CA ARG A 265 20.01 16.70 11.68
C ARG A 265 21.00 16.94 10.54
N ASN A 266 20.63 16.61 9.30
CA ASN A 266 21.50 16.81 8.14
C ASN A 266 21.81 18.28 7.86
N LEU A 267 20.99 19.21 8.36
CA LEU A 267 21.26 20.65 8.31
C LEU A 267 22.20 21.08 9.44
N GLU A 268 22.03 20.55 10.65
CA GLU A 268 22.97 20.77 11.75
C GLU A 268 24.37 20.26 11.39
N GLU A 269 24.46 19.02 10.88
CA GLU A 269 25.72 18.42 10.43
C GLU A 269 26.37 19.28 9.34
N ARG A 270 25.57 19.87 8.44
CA ARG A 270 26.06 20.81 7.42
C ARG A 270 26.77 22.01 8.04
N THR A 271 26.08 22.69 8.96
CA THR A 271 26.61 23.88 9.61
C THR A 271 27.88 23.56 10.39
N ILE A 272 27.99 22.34 10.94
CA ILE A 272 29.19 21.88 11.63
C ILE A 272 30.35 21.63 10.65
N VAL A 273 30.13 20.90 9.55
CA VAL A 273 31.22 20.56 8.61
C VAL A 273 31.73 21.75 7.81
N GLU A 274 30.86 22.72 7.52
CA GLU A 274 31.18 23.97 6.82
C GLU A 274 31.81 25.03 7.76
N SER A 275 31.88 24.79 9.07
CA SER A 275 32.46 25.73 10.04
C SER A 275 33.97 25.55 10.20
N ASP A 276 34.68 26.67 10.34
CA ASP A 276 36.11 26.71 10.67
C ASP A 276 36.44 26.05 12.01
N HIS A 277 35.47 26.00 12.93
CA HIS A 277 35.62 25.41 14.27
C HIS A 277 35.18 23.94 14.34
N TYR A 278 35.29 23.20 13.23
CA TYR A 278 34.80 21.83 13.09
C TYR A 278 35.21 20.88 14.24
N PRO A 279 36.48 20.81 14.69
CA PRO A 279 36.88 19.86 15.74
C PRO A 279 36.09 20.01 17.05
N ARG A 280 35.85 21.26 17.48
CA ARG A 280 35.12 21.58 18.72
C ARG A 280 33.62 21.29 18.56
N LEU A 281 33.04 21.71 17.45
CA LEU A 281 31.61 21.49 17.15
C LEU A 281 31.28 20.00 17.01
N ARG A 282 32.17 19.23 16.36
CA ARG A 282 32.09 17.77 16.27
C ARG A 282 32.08 17.12 17.65
N LYS A 283 33.03 17.48 18.53
CA LYS A 283 33.09 16.92 19.89
C LYS A 283 31.78 17.16 20.65
N LYS A 284 31.26 18.39 20.67
CA LYS A 284 29.99 18.71 21.35
C LYS A 284 28.78 18.05 20.70
N TYR A 285 28.77 17.90 19.37
CA TYR A 285 27.73 17.18 18.64
C TYR A 285 27.67 15.68 18.99
N LEU A 286 28.82 15.03 19.11
CA LEU A 286 28.93 13.62 19.49
C LEU A 286 28.63 13.38 20.97
N LEU A 287 29.08 14.27 21.87
CA LEU A 287 28.79 14.18 23.31
C LEU A 287 27.28 14.18 23.60
N ARG A 288 26.51 15.03 22.90
CA ARG A 288 25.03 15.04 23.00
C ARG A 288 24.37 13.72 22.60
N ARG A 289 25.10 12.83 21.92
CA ARG A 289 24.59 11.59 21.34
C ARG A 289 25.34 10.36 21.84
N ILE A 290 26.12 10.48 22.91
CA ILE A 290 26.99 9.41 23.41
C ILE A 290 26.22 8.13 23.79
N LYS A 291 24.98 8.27 24.27
CA LYS A 291 24.09 7.13 24.59
C LYS A 291 23.42 6.49 23.36
N SER A 292 23.72 6.96 22.15
CA SER A 292 23.14 6.41 20.92
C SER A 292 23.78 5.07 20.57
N LYS A 293 22.96 4.04 20.36
CA LYS A 293 23.38 2.73 19.80
C LYS A 293 23.99 2.83 18.39
N HIS A 294 24.01 4.01 17.79
CA HIS A 294 24.52 4.27 16.45
C HIS A 294 25.63 5.32 16.43
N ILE A 295 26.28 5.61 17.57
CA ILE A 295 27.27 6.68 17.68
C ILE A 295 28.44 6.53 16.69
N GLU A 296 28.93 5.32 16.45
CA GLU A 296 30.00 5.08 15.46
C GLU A 296 29.54 5.45 14.04
N LYS A 297 28.33 5.06 13.64
CA LYS A 297 27.76 5.45 12.34
C LYS A 297 27.54 6.96 12.22
N ILE A 298 27.25 7.62 13.33
CA ILE A 298 27.08 9.08 13.37
C ILE A 298 28.44 9.75 13.17
N LYS A 299 29.49 9.23 13.80
CA LYS A 299 30.87 9.69 13.68
C LYS A 299 31.38 9.52 12.25
N GLU A 300 31.31 8.31 11.71
CA GLU A 300 31.66 7.99 10.31
C GLU A 300 30.90 8.88 9.32
N GLY A 301 29.59 9.06 9.53
CA GLY A 301 28.76 9.90 8.67
C GLY A 301 29.18 11.37 8.68
N LEU A 302 29.59 11.91 9.83
CA LEU A 302 30.07 13.28 9.96
C LEU A 302 31.44 13.48 9.30
N ASP A 303 32.32 12.47 9.41
CA ASP A 303 33.66 12.50 8.82
C ASP A 303 33.57 12.40 7.29
N CYS A 304 32.69 11.53 6.77
CA CYS A 304 32.38 11.48 5.34
C CYS A 304 31.78 12.79 4.84
N ALA A 305 30.84 13.40 5.58
CA ALA A 305 30.25 14.68 5.21
C ALA A 305 31.27 15.83 5.18
N LYS A 306 32.30 15.78 6.04
CA LYS A 306 33.41 16.76 6.03
C LYS A 306 34.26 16.60 4.76
N LYS A 307 34.64 15.37 4.42
CA LYS A 307 35.37 15.06 3.16
C LYS A 307 34.57 15.51 1.92
N ASP A 308 33.28 15.21 1.89
CA ASP A 308 32.39 15.63 0.80
C ASP A 308 32.36 17.16 0.68
N SER A 309 32.29 17.87 1.81
CA SER A 309 32.29 19.34 1.85
C SER A 309 33.60 19.94 1.34
N GLU A 310 34.74 19.37 1.73
CA GLU A 310 36.08 19.79 1.28
C GLU A 310 36.28 19.53 -0.22
N ALA A 311 35.68 18.45 -0.75
CA ALA A 311 35.65 18.14 -2.17
C ALA A 311 34.59 18.96 -2.97
N GLY A 312 33.94 19.95 -2.35
CA GLY A 312 32.91 20.77 -3.01
C GLY A 312 31.62 20.04 -3.36
N GLN A 313 31.40 18.82 -2.83
CA GLN A 313 30.22 18.02 -3.14
C GLN A 313 29.02 18.40 -2.28
N SER A 314 27.84 18.47 -2.90
CA SER A 314 26.60 18.72 -2.16
C SER A 314 26.17 17.50 -1.34
N ILE A 315 25.84 17.69 -0.07
CA ILE A 315 25.33 16.62 0.81
C ILE A 315 23.99 16.07 0.26
N LYS A 316 23.97 14.78 -0.09
CA LYS A 316 22.83 14.06 -0.70
C LYS A 316 21.64 13.88 0.27
N GLY A 317 20.42 13.76 -0.26
CA GLY A 317 19.24 13.26 0.49
C GLY A 317 18.21 14.28 1.01
N ARG A 318 18.47 15.59 0.91
CA ARG A 318 17.60 16.66 1.48
C ARG A 318 16.33 16.96 0.68
N ARG A 319 16.44 16.88 -0.66
CA ARG A 319 15.38 17.30 -1.58
C ARG A 319 14.11 16.43 -1.46
N LYS A 320 14.27 15.13 -1.22
CA LYS A 320 13.14 14.18 -1.14
C LYS A 320 12.26 14.43 0.09
N ALA A 321 12.86 14.56 1.27
CA ALA A 321 12.12 14.83 2.51
C ALA A 321 11.38 16.17 2.44
N THR A 322 12.06 17.20 1.92
CA THR A 322 11.47 18.54 1.73
C THR A 322 10.27 18.50 0.79
N ILE A 323 10.41 17.86 -0.38
CA ILE A 323 9.32 17.70 -1.36
C ILE A 323 8.14 16.92 -0.77
N MET A 324 8.42 15.86 -0.01
CA MET A 324 7.39 14.95 0.50
C MET A 324 6.63 15.50 1.71
N TYR A 325 7.32 16.16 2.64
CA TYR A 325 6.77 16.46 3.98
C TYR A 325 6.65 17.96 4.29
N LEU A 326 7.41 18.83 3.60
CA LEU A 326 7.43 20.27 3.89
C LEU A 326 6.83 21.13 2.75
N SER A 327 6.67 20.58 1.55
CA SER A 327 6.09 21.31 0.41
C SER A 327 4.61 21.58 0.62
N SER A 328 4.22 22.86 0.59
CA SER A 328 2.81 23.30 0.59
C SER A 328 2.13 23.15 -0.77
N LYS A 329 2.91 22.96 -1.85
CA LYS A 329 2.41 22.77 -3.21
C LYS A 329 2.40 21.29 -3.60
N PRO A 330 1.36 20.81 -4.29
CA PRO A 330 1.35 19.46 -4.87
C PRO A 330 2.47 19.36 -5.91
N ARG A 331 3.21 18.25 -5.90
CA ARG A 331 4.26 17.95 -6.88
C ARG A 331 3.87 16.67 -7.60
N LYS A 332 3.64 16.76 -8.92
CA LYS A 332 3.17 15.64 -9.77
C LYS A 332 3.95 14.37 -9.50
N MET A 333 3.25 13.33 -9.03
CA MET A 333 3.79 12.00 -8.70
C MET A 333 4.96 11.99 -7.70
N LYS A 334 5.21 13.10 -7.00
CA LYS A 334 6.39 13.28 -6.15
C LYS A 334 6.07 13.42 -4.67
N ASN A 335 4.83 13.75 -4.30
CA ASN A 335 4.44 13.86 -2.89
C ASN A 335 3.01 13.41 -2.58
N MET A 336 2.78 13.12 -1.29
CA MET A 336 1.47 12.70 -0.77
C MET A 336 0.38 13.76 -0.98
N LEU A 337 0.74 15.05 -0.99
CA LEU A 337 -0.21 16.12 -1.27
C LEU A 337 -0.77 16.02 -2.68
N ASN A 338 0.07 15.72 -3.68
CA ASN A 338 -0.41 15.50 -5.05
C ASN A 338 -1.36 14.30 -5.15
N TYR A 339 -1.05 13.21 -4.45
CA TYR A 339 -1.95 12.05 -4.36
C TYR A 339 -3.30 12.45 -3.75
N ALA A 340 -3.28 13.18 -2.63
CA ALA A 340 -4.48 13.61 -1.92
C ALA A 340 -5.32 14.59 -2.73
N VAL A 341 -4.71 15.54 -3.44
CA VAL A 341 -5.41 16.48 -4.34
C VAL A 341 -6.07 15.72 -5.49
N ASN A 342 -5.38 14.75 -6.09
CA ASN A 342 -5.96 13.96 -7.17
C ASN A 342 -7.12 13.09 -6.67
N ALA A 343 -6.98 12.44 -5.51
CA ALA A 343 -8.05 11.68 -4.90
C ALA A 343 -9.25 12.58 -4.57
N GLN A 344 -9.01 13.72 -3.91
CA GLN A 344 -10.03 14.72 -3.61
C GLN A 344 -10.83 15.10 -4.86
N LYS A 345 -10.16 15.40 -5.98
CA LYS A 345 -10.82 15.70 -7.26
C LYS A 345 -11.71 14.56 -7.74
N VAL A 346 -11.22 13.32 -7.73
CA VAL A 346 -11.97 12.14 -8.21
C VAL A 346 -13.24 11.93 -7.37
N PHE A 347 -13.14 11.97 -6.04
CA PHE A 347 -14.30 11.80 -5.16
C PHE A 347 -15.25 13.00 -5.15
N SER A 348 -14.84 14.16 -5.68
CA SER A 348 -15.66 15.37 -5.77
C SER A 348 -16.39 15.52 -7.11
N ILE A 349 -16.28 14.52 -8.00
CA ILE A 349 -17.04 14.49 -9.24
C ILE A 349 -18.53 14.25 -8.89
N PRO A 350 -19.48 15.06 -9.41
CA PRO A 350 -20.90 14.84 -9.20
C PRO A 350 -21.34 13.46 -9.68
N ILE A 351 -22.24 12.83 -8.92
CA ILE A 351 -22.78 11.52 -9.26
C ILE A 351 -24.02 11.71 -10.14
N SER A 352 -24.00 11.14 -11.34
CA SER A 352 -25.17 11.16 -12.24
C SER A 352 -26.40 10.55 -11.56
N GLY A 353 -27.51 11.27 -11.56
CA GLY A 353 -28.78 10.86 -10.92
C GLY A 353 -28.86 11.11 -9.42
N CYS A 354 -28.02 11.99 -8.85
CA CYS A 354 -28.07 12.37 -7.43
C CYS A 354 -28.02 13.89 -7.26
N ASP A 355 -28.94 14.44 -6.46
CA ASP A 355 -29.01 15.89 -6.19
C ASP A 355 -27.92 16.38 -5.21
N SER A 356 -27.31 15.46 -4.47
CA SER A 356 -26.26 15.79 -3.52
C SER A 356 -25.14 14.75 -3.52
N LEU A 357 -23.94 15.21 -3.18
CA LEU A 357 -22.75 14.38 -3.02
C LEU A 357 -22.42 14.21 -1.52
N TYR A 358 -21.77 13.10 -1.18
CA TYR A 358 -21.13 12.97 0.13
C TYR A 358 -20.00 14.00 0.28
N TYR A 359 -19.61 14.31 1.52
CA TYR A 359 -18.50 15.21 1.74
C TYR A 359 -17.16 14.51 1.46
N VAL A 360 -16.17 15.25 0.99
CA VAL A 360 -14.84 14.69 0.73
C VAL A 360 -13.79 15.46 1.54
N ASN A 361 -13.11 14.76 2.46
CA ASN A 361 -12.12 15.34 3.36
C ASN A 361 -10.81 14.54 3.29
N ILE A 362 -10.14 14.63 2.15
CA ILE A 362 -8.88 13.94 1.87
C ILE A 362 -7.71 14.94 1.91
N GLU A 363 -7.80 16.00 1.11
CA GLU A 363 -6.72 16.97 0.94
C GLU A 363 -6.42 17.73 2.24
N LYS A 364 -7.46 18.20 2.91
CA LYS A 364 -7.37 18.97 4.17
C LYS A 364 -6.61 18.20 5.25
N LYS A 365 -6.83 16.87 5.37
CA LYS A 365 -6.10 16.04 6.35
C LYS A 365 -4.59 16.01 6.06
N ILE A 366 -4.18 15.90 4.80
CA ILE A 366 -2.75 15.91 4.43
C ILE A 366 -2.13 17.30 4.60
N LYS A 367 -2.83 18.38 4.21
CA LYS A 367 -2.37 19.76 4.45
C LYS A 367 -2.13 20.03 5.94
N LYS A 368 -3.02 19.56 6.82
CA LYS A 368 -2.83 19.65 8.29
C LYS A 368 -1.55 18.94 8.76
N GLN A 369 -1.27 17.75 8.24
CA GLN A 369 -0.05 17.00 8.57
C GLN A 369 1.22 17.72 8.08
N ILE A 370 1.20 18.27 6.87
CA ILE A 370 2.32 19.08 6.33
C ILE A 370 2.55 20.32 7.18
N GLY A 371 1.50 21.04 7.56
CA GLY A 371 1.61 22.20 8.46
C GLY A 371 2.19 21.83 9.83
N PHE A 372 1.81 20.65 10.37
CA PHE A 372 2.44 20.11 11.58
C PHE A 372 3.94 19.87 11.38
N PHE A 373 4.33 19.20 10.29
CA PHE A 373 5.74 18.94 9.99
C PHE A 373 6.57 20.21 9.83
N GLN A 374 6.03 21.24 9.18
CA GLN A 374 6.68 22.54 9.02
C GLN A 374 6.94 23.21 10.38
N ARG A 375 5.95 23.21 11.28
CA ARG A 375 6.12 23.77 12.63
C ARG A 375 7.16 23.01 13.44
N GLU A 376 7.09 21.68 13.44
CA GLU A 376 8.05 20.84 14.17
C GLU A 376 9.46 20.97 13.62
N PHE A 377 9.61 21.00 12.29
CA PHE A 377 10.89 21.24 11.65
C PHE A 377 11.49 22.62 12.00
N ASN A 378 10.66 23.66 12.02
CA ASN A 378 11.09 25.00 12.43
C ASN A 378 11.53 25.04 13.91
N LYS A 379 10.84 24.33 14.81
CA LYS A 379 11.27 24.19 16.22
C LYS A 379 12.62 23.51 16.32
N LEU A 380 12.83 22.40 15.61
CA LEU A 380 14.11 21.69 15.58
C LEU A 380 15.24 22.58 15.05
N LYS A 381 14.99 23.32 13.97
CA LYS A 381 15.96 24.27 13.40
C LYS A 381 16.31 25.38 14.39
N LYS A 382 15.32 25.99 15.05
CA LYS A 382 15.55 27.04 16.07
C LYS A 382 16.38 26.50 17.24
N LYS A 383 16.07 25.30 17.73
CA LYS A 383 16.82 24.64 18.79
C LYS A 383 18.29 24.46 18.40
N HIS A 384 18.56 23.90 17.22
CA HIS A 384 19.93 23.71 16.75
C HIS A 384 20.68 25.03 16.54
N ASN A 385 20.02 26.06 16.00
CA ASN A 385 20.63 27.37 15.80
C ASN A 385 20.99 28.05 17.13
N LYS A 386 20.10 27.99 18.13
CA LYS A 386 20.38 28.53 19.47
C LYS A 386 21.58 27.81 20.10
N GLU A 387 21.63 26.49 20.01
CA GLU A 387 22.74 25.69 20.50
C GLU A 387 24.07 26.01 19.79
N LEU A 388 24.05 26.35 18.49
CA LEU A 388 25.23 26.80 17.73
C LEU A 388 25.66 28.21 18.12
N GLN A 389 24.72 29.13 18.34
CA GLN A 389 25.01 30.50 18.78
C GLN A 389 25.63 30.53 20.18
N GLU A 390 25.12 29.76 21.14
CA GLU A 390 25.72 29.59 22.47
C GLU A 390 27.16 29.05 22.42
N ILE A 391 27.50 28.29 21.36
CA ILE A 391 28.87 27.81 21.17
C ILE A 391 29.79 28.93 20.68
N ASN A 392 29.31 29.80 19.80
CA ASN A 392 30.08 30.92 19.25
C ASN A 392 30.21 32.10 20.25
N VAL A 393 29.29 32.26 21.19
CA VAL A 393 29.37 33.32 22.21
C VAL A 393 30.41 33.00 23.29
N ASN A 394 30.58 31.72 23.68
CA ASN A 394 31.65 31.27 24.59
C ASN A 394 33.05 31.19 23.91
N VAL A 395 33.28 32.01 22.88
CA VAL A 395 34.52 32.14 22.08
C VAL A 395 35.02 33.59 22.05
N LYS A 396 34.20 34.57 22.45
CA LYS A 396 34.68 35.87 22.89
C LYS A 396 34.91 35.82 24.39
#